data_AF-A0A077KAA6-F1
#
_entry.id   AF-A0A077KAA6-F1
#
_cell.length_a   1.000
_cell.length_b   1.000
_cell.length_c   1.000
_cell.angle_alpha   90.00
_cell.angle_beta   90.00
_cell.angle_gamma   90.00
#
_symmetry.space_group_name_H-M   'P 1'
#
loop_
_entity.id
_entity.type
_entity.pdbx_description
1 polymer ?
#
loop_
_entity_poly.entity_id
_entity_poly.type
_entity_poly.pdbx_seq_one_letter_code
_entity_poly.pdbx_strand_id
1 'polypeptide(L)'
;MIQFYKKRDFGTFISDSFNFFKLYGKNYFKNYILINGLLLILMVTVFIFGYKELFSQIFGSNLGGDTYYFERYFSENAGMLIGVGVLTFLLFMILAIINYLYPVFYLKRVANGAKNIKADEILGDFKENIGKIAKLCLGMTFIVIPLSLFVIGFSYLLILVLIGIFLIMIVYPTLFNVITFLMYDYFNSGRGFMESLSRSIRSQFSYPNGSEKSPFWKYWGASFVMFIIMSLVSSVFTYIPMIFFYSSVLTNTPDGNFEQNPFTGAFGVAFFVFYGISMLLSFFLSNLLYVNAGLMYYDSRTDLHQKVELEEIDTIGINE
;
A
#
# COMPACT_ATOMS: atom_id res chain seq x y z
N MET A 1 11.40 19.24 14.97
CA MET A 1 10.63 19.26 13.71
C MET A 1 11.35 18.33 12.74
N ILE A 2 10.65 17.55 11.91
CA ILE A 2 11.33 16.75 10.88
C ILE A 2 11.67 17.67 9.72
N GLN A 3 12.96 17.76 9.37
CA GLN A 3 13.40 18.43 8.15
C GLN A 3 13.09 17.52 6.96
N PHE A 4 12.20 17.97 6.05
CA PHE A 4 11.77 17.18 4.90
C PHE A 4 12.82 17.21 3.77
N TYR A 5 13.29 18.40 3.41
CA TYR A 5 14.33 18.63 2.40
C TYR A 5 15.71 18.50 3.04
N LYS A 6 16.20 17.26 3.13
CA LYS A 6 17.56 16.95 3.53
C LYS A 6 18.05 15.69 2.83
N LYS A 7 19.36 15.59 2.66
CA LYS A 7 20.00 14.35 2.25
C LYS A 7 19.95 13.34 3.39
N ARG A 8 19.53 12.12 3.09
CA ARG A 8 19.42 11.01 4.06
C ARG A 8 20.32 9.86 3.66
N ASP A 9 20.77 9.10 4.64
CA ASP A 9 21.32 7.78 4.39
C ASP A 9 20.22 6.71 4.45
N PHE A 10 20.54 5.52 3.97
CA PHE A 10 19.63 4.38 3.97
C PHE A 10 19.00 4.13 5.36
N GLY A 11 19.81 4.07 6.42
CA GLY A 11 19.31 3.85 7.79
C GLY A 11 18.45 5.00 8.32
N THR A 12 18.74 6.22 7.88
CA THR A 12 18.01 7.44 8.28
C THR A 12 16.58 7.44 7.72
N PHE A 13 16.32 6.83 6.56
CA PHE A 13 14.94 6.69 6.08
C PHE A 13 14.07 5.86 7.03
N ILE A 14 14.62 4.77 7.54
CA ILE A 14 13.89 3.88 8.45
C ILE A 14 13.62 4.62 9.76
N SER A 15 14.66 5.20 10.38
CA SER A 15 14.51 5.91 11.65
C SER A 15 13.63 7.16 11.54
N ASP A 16 13.76 7.97 10.49
CA ASP A 16 12.93 9.15 10.25
C ASP A 16 11.45 8.76 10.01
N SER A 17 11.17 7.65 9.32
CA SER A 17 9.79 7.15 9.17
C SER A 17 9.15 6.84 10.52
N PHE A 18 9.84 6.09 11.40
CA PHE A 18 9.32 5.82 12.74
C PHE A 18 9.20 7.09 13.59
N ASN A 19 10.18 7.99 13.49
CA ASN A 19 10.14 9.28 14.18
C ASN A 19 8.99 10.17 13.70
N PHE A 20 8.61 10.10 12.42
CA PHE A 20 7.43 10.77 11.89
C PHE A 20 6.18 10.28 12.59
N PHE A 21 5.98 8.97 12.74
CA PHE A 21 4.81 8.45 13.45
C PHE A 21 4.88 8.70 14.96
N LYS A 22 6.06 8.80 15.58
CA LYS A 22 6.17 9.26 16.97
C LYS A 22 5.68 10.69 17.17
N LEU A 23 6.02 11.59 16.23
CA LEU A 23 5.67 13.01 16.32
C LEU A 23 4.23 13.31 15.86
N TYR A 24 3.83 12.71 14.74
CA TYR A 24 2.57 13.04 14.06
C TYR A 24 1.55 11.90 14.09
N GLY A 25 1.91 10.69 14.52
CA GLY A 25 1.08 9.49 14.37
C GLY A 25 -0.31 9.60 14.98
N LYS A 26 -0.45 10.29 16.13
CA LYS A 26 -1.77 10.52 16.74
C LYS A 26 -2.68 11.36 15.85
N ASN A 27 -2.18 12.46 15.29
CA ASN A 27 -2.95 13.31 14.38
C ASN A 27 -3.16 12.60 13.03
N TYR A 28 -2.11 11.98 12.50
CA TYR A 28 -2.10 11.22 11.26
C TYR A 28 -3.14 10.10 11.26
N PHE A 29 -3.10 9.17 12.22
CA PHE A 29 -4.04 8.05 12.21
C PHE A 29 -5.45 8.46 12.62
N LYS A 30 -5.62 9.49 13.46
CA LYS A 30 -6.95 10.06 13.75
C LYS A 30 -7.61 10.55 12.47
N ASN A 31 -6.93 11.38 11.69
CA ASN A 31 -7.48 11.91 10.44
C ASN A 31 -7.64 10.82 9.37
N TYR A 32 -6.70 9.87 9.29
CA TYR A 32 -6.81 8.73 8.39
C TYR A 32 -8.06 7.89 8.70
N ILE A 33 -8.35 7.60 9.97
CA ILE A 33 -9.56 6.87 10.38
C ILE A 33 -10.81 7.69 10.10
N LEU A 34 -10.80 8.99 10.33
CA LEU A 34 -11.97 9.85 10.03
C LEU A 34 -12.33 9.85 8.54
N ILE A 35 -11.33 9.80 7.66
CA ILE A 35 -11.52 9.82 6.21
C ILE A 35 -11.82 8.42 5.65
N ASN A 36 -11.06 7.42 6.09
CA ASN A 36 -11.07 6.07 5.51
C ASN A 36 -11.85 5.05 6.34
N GLY A 37 -12.18 5.35 7.59
CA GLY A 37 -12.73 4.37 8.55
C GLY A 37 -14.05 3.75 8.11
N LEU A 38 -14.97 4.55 7.57
CA LEU A 38 -16.24 4.02 7.07
C LEU A 38 -16.01 3.06 5.87
N LEU A 39 -15.11 3.41 4.96
CA LEU A 39 -14.77 2.58 3.80
C LEU A 39 -14.06 1.29 4.23
N LEU A 40 -13.20 1.36 5.23
CA LEU A 40 -12.54 0.19 5.82
C LEU A 40 -13.55 -0.75 6.49
N ILE A 41 -14.50 -0.22 7.27
CA ILE A 41 -15.58 -1.01 7.87
C ILE A 41 -16.45 -1.65 6.79
N LEU A 42 -16.82 -0.88 5.76
CA LEU A 42 -17.60 -1.39 4.64
C LEU A 42 -16.86 -2.51 3.91
N MET A 43 -15.55 -2.36 3.68
CA MET A 43 -14.74 -3.38 3.02
C MET A 43 -14.63 -4.66 3.84
N VAL A 44 -14.42 -4.57 5.15
CA VAL A 44 -14.43 -5.74 6.03
C VAL A 44 -15.80 -6.41 6.03
N THR A 45 -16.88 -5.63 6.02
CA THR A 45 -18.25 -6.14 5.94
C THR A 45 -18.49 -6.88 4.62
N VAL A 46 -18.12 -6.28 3.49
CA VAL A 46 -18.24 -6.91 2.16
C VAL A 46 -17.35 -8.16 2.07
N PHE A 47 -16.14 -8.13 2.63
CA PHE A 47 -15.25 -9.29 2.66
C PHE A 47 -15.85 -10.44 3.50
N ILE A 48 -16.27 -10.15 4.74
CA ILE A 48 -16.80 -11.17 5.65
C ILE A 48 -18.16 -11.70 5.16
N PHE A 49 -19.10 -10.85 4.75
CA PHE A 49 -20.44 -11.32 4.38
C PHE A 49 -20.57 -11.67 2.89
N GLY A 50 -19.92 -10.91 2.00
CA GLY A 50 -20.01 -11.10 0.56
C GLY A 50 -19.16 -12.25 0.04
N TYR A 51 -17.99 -12.51 0.66
CA TYR A 51 -17.10 -13.59 0.21
C TYR A 51 -17.12 -14.82 1.10
N LYS A 52 -17.67 -14.79 2.31
CA LYS A 52 -17.77 -16.00 3.15
C LYS A 52 -18.43 -17.16 2.42
N GLU A 53 -19.54 -16.91 1.72
CA GLU A 53 -20.22 -17.96 0.97
C GLU A 53 -19.32 -18.46 -0.16
N LEU A 54 -18.72 -17.57 -0.96
CA LEU A 54 -17.78 -17.95 -2.01
C LEU A 54 -16.60 -18.79 -1.49
N PHE A 55 -15.98 -18.38 -0.38
CA PHE A 55 -14.89 -19.13 0.26
C PHE A 55 -15.38 -20.47 0.82
N SER A 56 -16.54 -20.49 1.46
CA SER A 56 -17.19 -21.71 1.93
C SER A 56 -17.46 -22.67 0.78
N GLN A 57 -17.84 -22.19 -0.40
CA GLN A 57 -18.11 -23.00 -1.58
C GLN A 57 -16.81 -23.53 -2.23
N ILE A 58 -15.79 -22.67 -2.36
CA ILE A 58 -14.48 -23.04 -2.93
C ILE A 58 -13.74 -24.06 -2.07
N PHE A 59 -13.75 -23.86 -0.74
CA PHE A 59 -12.98 -24.67 0.18
C PHE A 59 -13.81 -25.76 0.90
N GLY A 60 -15.14 -25.67 0.85
CA GLY A 60 -16.05 -26.56 1.57
C GLY A 60 -16.60 -27.73 0.77
N SER A 61 -16.64 -27.69 -0.57
CA SER A 61 -17.05 -28.90 -1.32
C SER A 61 -16.83 -28.88 -2.84
N ASN A 62 -16.17 -29.94 -3.30
CA ASN A 62 -16.68 -30.87 -4.33
C ASN A 62 -16.46 -32.33 -3.84
N LEU A 63 -16.81 -32.62 -2.59
CA LEU A 63 -16.57 -33.94 -1.98
C LEU A 63 -17.51 -35.04 -2.53
N GLY A 64 -18.59 -34.64 -3.20
CA GLY A 64 -19.54 -35.54 -3.87
C GLY A 64 -19.19 -35.91 -5.31
N GLY A 65 -18.09 -35.36 -5.87
CA GLY A 65 -17.65 -35.66 -7.23
C GLY A 65 -18.54 -35.07 -8.33
N ASP A 66 -19.24 -33.97 -8.06
CA ASP A 66 -20.10 -33.31 -9.03
C ASP A 66 -19.24 -32.46 -9.99
N THR A 67 -19.09 -32.95 -11.22
CA THR A 67 -18.21 -32.37 -12.25
C THR A 67 -18.57 -30.91 -12.58
N TYR A 68 -19.84 -30.53 -12.42
CA TYR A 68 -20.37 -29.22 -12.82
C TYR A 68 -20.74 -28.31 -11.65
N TYR A 69 -20.29 -28.65 -10.42
CA TYR A 69 -20.65 -27.91 -9.21
C TYR A 69 -20.43 -26.40 -9.31
N PHE A 70 -19.21 -25.99 -9.69
CA PHE A 70 -18.86 -24.58 -9.83
C PHE A 70 -19.62 -23.91 -10.98
N GLU A 71 -19.72 -24.56 -12.14
CA GLU A 71 -20.45 -24.02 -13.30
C GLU A 71 -21.92 -23.72 -12.94
N ARG A 72 -22.56 -24.65 -12.23
CA ARG A 72 -23.92 -24.48 -11.73
C ARG A 72 -24.00 -23.35 -10.70
N TYR A 73 -23.11 -23.29 -9.72
CA TYR A 73 -23.09 -22.21 -8.75
C TYR A 73 -22.92 -20.82 -9.40
N PHE A 74 -21.97 -20.68 -10.33
CA PHE A 74 -21.70 -19.42 -11.02
C PHE A 74 -22.85 -19.02 -11.94
N SER A 75 -23.49 -19.97 -12.62
CA SER A 75 -24.62 -19.69 -13.51
C SER A 75 -25.89 -19.33 -12.73
N GLU A 76 -26.20 -20.03 -11.65
CA GLU A 76 -27.37 -19.76 -10.79
C GLU A 76 -27.22 -18.44 -10.01
N ASN A 77 -25.99 -18.06 -9.65
CA ASN A 77 -25.72 -16.86 -8.84
C ASN A 77 -25.09 -15.71 -9.63
N ALA A 78 -25.06 -15.76 -10.96
CA ALA A 78 -24.34 -14.81 -11.81
C ALA A 78 -24.66 -13.34 -11.50
N GLY A 79 -25.94 -13.02 -11.32
CA GLY A 79 -26.39 -11.66 -11.00
C GLY A 79 -25.83 -11.14 -9.67
N MET A 80 -25.89 -11.96 -8.60
CA MET A 80 -25.32 -11.64 -7.30
C MET A 80 -23.80 -11.45 -7.40
N LEU A 81 -23.12 -12.36 -8.09
CA LEU A 81 -21.66 -12.37 -8.22
C LEU A 81 -21.14 -11.15 -8.99
N ILE A 82 -21.83 -10.78 -10.09
CA ILE A 82 -21.51 -9.55 -10.83
C ILE A 82 -21.75 -8.33 -9.94
N GLY A 83 -22.89 -8.27 -9.24
CA GLY A 83 -23.21 -7.15 -8.33
C GLY A 83 -22.19 -6.95 -7.22
N VAL A 84 -21.87 -8.03 -6.49
CA VAL A 84 -20.84 -8.01 -5.42
C VAL A 84 -19.45 -7.71 -6.00
N GLY A 85 -19.13 -8.27 -7.18
CA GLY A 85 -17.87 -8.02 -7.86
C GLY A 85 -17.67 -6.55 -8.25
N VAL A 86 -18.67 -5.91 -8.85
CA VAL A 86 -18.63 -4.48 -9.21
C VAL A 86 -18.56 -3.60 -7.96
N LEU A 87 -19.37 -3.90 -6.93
CA LEU A 87 -19.34 -3.17 -5.66
C LEU A 87 -17.95 -3.25 -5.01
N THR A 88 -17.38 -4.44 -4.96
CA THR A 88 -16.05 -4.69 -4.38
C THR A 88 -14.97 -3.97 -5.19
N PHE A 89 -15.03 -4.02 -6.52
CA PHE A 89 -14.10 -3.31 -7.40
C PHE A 89 -14.11 -1.80 -7.16
N LEU A 90 -15.29 -1.18 -7.11
CA LEU A 90 -15.43 0.26 -6.84
C LEU A 90 -14.91 0.61 -5.44
N LEU A 91 -15.21 -0.21 -4.44
CA LEU A 91 -14.76 -0.01 -3.07
C LEU A 91 -13.23 -0.07 -2.96
N PHE A 92 -12.60 -1.08 -3.58
CA PHE A 92 -11.14 -1.18 -3.63
C PHE A 92 -10.51 -0.01 -4.37
N MET A 93 -11.12 0.45 -5.46
CA MET A 93 -10.61 1.60 -6.20
C MET A 93 -10.60 2.87 -5.34
N ILE A 94 -11.70 3.17 -4.66
CA ILE A 94 -11.81 4.33 -3.78
C ILE A 94 -10.82 4.21 -2.60
N LEU A 95 -10.76 3.03 -1.98
CA LEU A 95 -9.83 2.76 -0.89
C LEU A 95 -8.38 2.90 -1.33
N ALA A 96 -8.01 2.40 -2.51
CA ALA A 96 -6.68 2.57 -3.06
C ALA A 96 -6.36 4.05 -3.22
N ILE A 97 -7.23 4.82 -3.89
CA ILE A 97 -7.03 6.27 -4.09
C ILE A 97 -6.78 6.96 -2.75
N ILE A 98 -7.61 6.73 -1.74
CA ILE A 98 -7.47 7.40 -0.45
C ILE A 98 -6.20 6.90 0.26
N ASN A 99 -5.92 5.60 0.28
CA ASN A 99 -4.74 5.04 0.94
C ASN A 99 -3.43 5.56 0.36
N TYR A 100 -3.34 5.67 -0.96
CA TYR A 100 -2.13 6.13 -1.63
C TYR A 100 -1.96 7.65 -1.52
N LEU A 101 -3.04 8.43 -1.65
CA LEU A 101 -2.96 9.90 -1.69
C LEU A 101 -3.04 10.57 -0.33
N TYR A 102 -3.61 9.91 0.68
CA TYR A 102 -3.65 10.44 2.04
C TYR A 102 -2.25 10.78 2.58
N PRO A 103 -1.25 9.87 2.54
CA PRO A 103 0.12 10.19 2.92
C PRO A 103 0.68 11.37 2.11
N VAL A 104 0.39 11.43 0.80
CA VAL A 104 0.88 12.49 -0.09
C VAL A 104 0.41 13.86 0.36
N PHE A 105 -0.90 14.03 0.55
CA PHE A 105 -1.48 15.31 0.98
C PHE A 105 -1.08 15.66 2.42
N TYR A 106 -1.05 14.67 3.31
CA TYR A 106 -0.62 14.89 4.68
C TYR A 106 0.83 15.37 4.75
N LEU A 107 1.76 14.68 4.08
CA LEU A 107 3.17 15.05 4.10
C LEU A 107 3.42 16.39 3.41
N LYS A 108 2.68 16.72 2.35
CA LYS A 108 2.74 18.04 1.71
C LYS A 108 2.44 19.16 2.72
N ARG A 109 1.40 18.99 3.54
CA ARG A 109 1.03 19.97 4.58
C ARG A 109 2.07 20.07 5.68
N VAL A 110 2.60 18.94 6.16
CA VAL A 110 3.66 18.96 7.19
C VAL A 110 4.95 19.59 6.65
N ALA A 111 5.33 19.30 5.41
CA ALA A 111 6.48 19.92 4.74
C ALA A 111 6.32 21.44 4.62
N ASN A 112 5.09 21.94 4.47
CA ASN A 112 4.75 23.37 4.48
C ASN A 112 4.60 23.96 5.91
N GLY A 113 5.00 23.24 6.95
CA GLY A 113 5.03 23.73 8.33
C GLY A 113 3.76 23.49 9.15
N ALA A 114 2.75 22.79 8.61
CA ALA A 114 1.53 22.50 9.36
C ALA A 114 1.80 21.54 10.53
N LYS A 115 1.37 21.92 11.75
CA LYS A 115 1.52 21.11 12.97
C LYS A 115 0.27 20.31 13.34
N ASN A 116 -0.91 20.88 13.11
CA ASN A 116 -2.21 20.28 13.45
C ASN A 116 -3.10 20.27 12.22
N ILE A 117 -3.04 19.19 11.45
CA ILE A 117 -3.86 19.03 10.24
C ILE A 117 -5.24 18.51 10.67
N LYS A 118 -6.31 19.01 10.07
CA LYS A 118 -7.68 18.52 10.26
C LYS A 118 -8.11 17.63 9.09
N ALA A 119 -9.00 16.68 9.36
CA ALA A 119 -9.55 15.80 8.33
C ALA A 119 -10.22 16.57 7.18
N ASP A 120 -10.95 17.64 7.48
CA ASP A 120 -11.65 18.47 6.48
C ASP A 120 -10.68 19.14 5.50
N GLU A 121 -9.47 19.50 5.97
CA GLU A 121 -8.44 20.09 5.11
C GLU A 121 -7.91 19.08 4.09
N ILE A 122 -7.68 17.84 4.52
CA ILE A 122 -7.24 16.75 3.64
C ILE A 122 -8.36 16.38 2.67
N LEU A 123 -9.61 16.32 3.13
CA LEU A 123 -10.77 16.12 2.26
C LEU A 123 -10.91 17.25 1.24
N GLY A 124 -10.57 18.48 1.62
CA GLY A 124 -10.44 19.62 0.72
C GLY A 124 -9.44 19.34 -0.40
N ASP A 125 -8.23 18.86 -0.05
CA ASP A 125 -7.19 18.50 -1.04
C ASP A 125 -7.68 17.45 -2.03
N PHE A 126 -8.42 16.43 -1.58
CA PHE A 126 -9.03 15.43 -2.47
C PHE A 126 -10.05 16.05 -3.43
N LYS A 127 -10.93 16.92 -2.93
CA LYS A 127 -11.97 17.57 -3.74
C LYS A 127 -11.38 18.53 -4.76
N GLU A 128 -10.44 19.37 -4.35
CA GLU A 128 -9.76 20.33 -5.24
C GLU A 128 -8.98 19.62 -6.35
N ASN A 129 -8.46 18.43 -6.07
CA ASN A 129 -7.66 17.67 -7.02
C ASN A 129 -8.44 16.57 -7.77
N ILE A 130 -9.78 16.51 -7.68
CA ILE A 130 -10.57 15.39 -8.23
C ILE A 130 -10.29 15.13 -9.72
N GLY A 131 -10.13 16.18 -10.52
CA GLY A 131 -9.80 16.07 -11.94
C GLY A 131 -8.38 15.53 -12.20
N LYS A 132 -7.42 15.90 -11.34
CA LYS A 132 -6.06 15.32 -11.38
C LYS A 132 -6.07 13.87 -10.92
N ILE A 133 -6.83 13.54 -9.88
CA ILE A 133 -7.00 12.16 -9.39
C ILE A 133 -7.60 11.29 -10.49
N ALA A 134 -8.65 11.74 -11.19
CA ALA A 134 -9.22 10.98 -12.30
C ALA A 134 -8.21 10.71 -13.42
N LYS A 135 -7.40 11.73 -13.81
CA LYS A 135 -6.32 11.56 -14.79
C LYS A 135 -5.22 10.60 -14.31
N LEU A 136 -4.86 10.67 -13.02
CA LEU A 136 -3.93 9.72 -12.40
C LEU A 136 -4.49 8.30 -12.48
N CYS A 137 -5.74 8.08 -12.11
CA CYS A 137 -6.39 6.76 -12.18
C CYS A 137 -6.33 6.18 -13.59
N LEU A 138 -6.70 6.97 -14.61
CA LEU A 138 -6.62 6.54 -16.02
C LEU A 138 -5.18 6.22 -16.43
N GLY A 139 -4.22 7.09 -16.08
CA GLY A 139 -2.80 6.86 -16.38
C GLY A 139 -2.25 5.62 -15.67
N MET A 140 -2.67 5.36 -14.43
CA MET A 140 -2.31 4.16 -13.70
C MET A 140 -2.88 2.91 -14.37
N THR A 141 -4.16 2.91 -14.72
CA THR A 141 -4.85 1.76 -15.32
C THR A 141 -4.34 1.41 -16.72
N PHE A 142 -4.12 2.40 -17.59
CA PHE A 142 -3.80 2.15 -19.00
C PHE A 142 -2.30 2.16 -19.31
N ILE A 143 -1.45 2.68 -18.41
CA ILE A 143 -0.01 2.82 -18.69
C ILE A 143 0.82 2.11 -17.62
N VAL A 144 0.68 2.53 -16.36
CA VAL A 144 1.59 2.06 -15.29
C VAL A 144 1.33 0.61 -14.94
N ILE A 145 0.07 0.19 -14.79
CA ILE A 145 -0.30 -1.20 -14.48
C ILE A 145 0.11 -2.13 -15.63
N PRO A 146 -0.23 -1.90 -16.91
CA PRO A 146 0.19 -2.77 -18.00
C PRO A 146 1.70 -2.90 -18.11
N LEU A 147 2.44 -1.79 -17.98
CA LEU A 147 3.91 -1.81 -18.01
C LEU A 147 4.48 -2.58 -16.82
N SER A 148 3.93 -2.37 -15.62
CA SER A 148 4.34 -3.07 -14.40
C SER A 148 4.06 -4.58 -14.50
N LEU A 149 2.90 -4.97 -15.05
CA LEU A 149 2.57 -6.37 -15.32
C LEU A 149 3.51 -7.00 -16.34
N PHE A 150 3.91 -6.25 -17.37
CA PHE A 150 4.91 -6.73 -18.34
C PHE A 150 6.27 -6.97 -17.67
N VAL A 151 6.77 -6.01 -16.88
CA VAL A 151 8.06 -6.14 -16.18
C VAL A 151 8.03 -7.27 -15.15
N ILE A 152 6.98 -7.34 -14.32
CA ILE A 152 6.82 -8.40 -13.31
C ILE A 152 6.61 -9.76 -13.98
N GLY A 153 5.79 -9.83 -15.03
CA GLY A 153 5.53 -11.06 -15.79
C GLY A 153 6.80 -11.61 -16.43
N PHE A 154 7.62 -10.74 -17.02
CA PHE A 154 8.94 -11.13 -17.53
C PHE A 154 9.87 -11.61 -16.41
N SER A 155 9.87 -10.91 -15.26
CA SER A 155 10.63 -11.33 -14.07
C SER A 155 10.22 -12.72 -13.59
N TYR A 156 8.92 -13.02 -13.64
CA TYR A 156 8.34 -14.29 -13.22
C TYR A 156 8.72 -15.43 -14.17
N LEU A 157 8.71 -15.20 -15.48
CA LEU A 157 9.19 -16.19 -16.47
C LEU A 157 10.64 -16.61 -16.21
N LEU A 158 11.48 -15.67 -15.78
CA LEU A 158 12.88 -15.92 -15.46
C LEU A 158 13.10 -16.72 -14.16
N ILE A 159 12.05 -16.99 -13.37
CA ILE A 159 12.15 -17.87 -12.19
C ILE A 159 12.57 -19.28 -12.63
N LEU A 160 12.20 -19.72 -13.84
CA LEU A 160 12.58 -21.02 -14.38
C LEU A 160 14.11 -21.23 -14.45
N VAL A 161 14.87 -20.14 -14.50
CA VAL A 161 16.35 -20.14 -14.54
C VAL A 161 16.95 -19.66 -13.21
N LEU A 162 16.18 -19.67 -12.12
CA LEU A 162 16.49 -19.14 -10.76
C LEU A 162 16.75 -17.63 -10.68
N ILE A 163 17.23 -17.00 -11.76
CA ILE A 163 17.58 -15.57 -11.80
C ILE A 163 16.35 -14.68 -11.56
N GLY A 164 15.16 -15.14 -11.94
CA GLY A 164 13.91 -14.41 -11.72
C GLY A 164 13.58 -14.16 -10.26
N ILE A 165 14.04 -15.01 -9.33
CA ILE A 165 13.82 -14.81 -7.89
C ILE A 165 14.50 -13.51 -7.43
N PHE A 166 15.78 -13.35 -7.77
CA PHE A 166 16.53 -12.13 -7.46
C PHE A 166 15.94 -10.91 -8.18
N LEU A 167 15.49 -11.10 -9.43
CA LEU A 167 14.94 -10.02 -10.23
C LEU A 167 13.62 -9.49 -9.64
N ILE A 168 12.74 -10.35 -9.13
CA ILE A 168 11.50 -9.94 -8.44
C ILE A 168 11.81 -9.15 -7.16
N MET A 169 12.80 -9.59 -6.38
CA MET A 169 13.23 -8.85 -5.17
C MET A 169 13.74 -7.44 -5.49
N ILE A 170 14.31 -7.24 -6.68
CA ILE A 170 14.76 -5.92 -7.15
C ILE A 170 13.60 -5.10 -7.72
N VAL A 171 12.80 -5.71 -8.58
CA VAL A 171 11.73 -5.04 -9.33
C VAL A 171 10.62 -4.56 -8.42
N TYR A 172 10.19 -5.36 -7.43
CA TYR A 172 9.01 -5.02 -6.63
C TYR A 172 9.20 -3.73 -5.81
N PRO A 173 10.28 -3.54 -5.02
CA PRO A 173 10.50 -2.28 -4.32
C PRO A 173 10.77 -1.10 -5.26
N THR A 174 11.41 -1.36 -6.40
CA THR A 174 11.68 -0.32 -7.40
C THR A 174 10.38 0.21 -8.01
N LEU A 175 9.46 -0.67 -8.43
CA LEU A 175 8.16 -0.28 -8.96
C LEU A 175 7.32 0.44 -7.90
N PHE A 176 7.35 -0.03 -6.65
CA PHE A 176 6.70 0.66 -5.54
C PHE A 176 7.19 2.11 -5.40
N ASN A 177 8.51 2.33 -5.45
CA ASN A 177 9.09 3.67 -5.38
C ASN A 177 8.72 4.53 -6.57
N VAL A 178 8.77 3.99 -7.79
CA VAL A 178 8.34 4.72 -8.99
C VAL A 178 6.90 5.19 -8.85
N ILE A 179 5.99 4.29 -8.46
CA ILE A 179 4.56 4.59 -8.33
C ILE A 179 4.32 5.65 -7.25
N THR A 180 4.95 5.51 -6.09
CA THR A 180 4.79 6.47 -5.00
C THR A 180 5.42 7.82 -5.33
N PHE A 181 6.61 7.85 -5.93
CA PHE A 181 7.24 9.09 -6.39
C PHE A 181 6.42 9.80 -7.46
N LEU A 182 5.80 9.06 -8.38
CA LEU A 182 4.85 9.62 -9.35
C LEU A 182 3.73 10.36 -8.62
N MET A 183 3.12 9.74 -7.61
CA MET A 183 2.04 10.38 -6.85
C MET A 183 2.54 11.64 -6.12
N TYR A 184 3.64 11.55 -5.39
CA TYR A 184 4.22 12.71 -4.72
C TYR A 184 4.56 13.84 -5.70
N ASP A 185 5.23 13.54 -6.82
CA ASP A 185 5.61 14.55 -7.80
C ASP A 185 4.39 15.18 -8.47
N TYR A 186 3.41 14.37 -8.87
CA TYR A 186 2.24 14.84 -9.59
C TYR A 186 1.38 15.82 -8.78
N PHE A 187 1.27 15.62 -7.47
CA PHE A 187 0.50 16.51 -6.59
C PHE A 187 1.32 17.64 -5.93
N ASN A 188 2.66 17.55 -5.93
CA ASN A 188 3.51 18.57 -5.31
C ASN A 188 4.22 19.50 -6.30
N SER A 189 4.46 19.08 -7.54
CA SER A 189 5.30 19.83 -8.50
C SER A 189 4.53 20.64 -9.55
N GLY A 190 3.22 20.45 -9.67
CA GLY A 190 2.39 21.08 -10.70
C GLY A 190 2.49 20.46 -12.09
N ARG A 191 3.33 19.45 -12.28
CA ARG A 191 3.61 18.81 -13.58
C ARG A 191 2.49 17.93 -14.11
N GLY A 192 2.58 17.61 -15.40
CA GLY A 192 1.71 16.62 -16.06
C GLY A 192 2.03 15.18 -15.66
N PHE A 193 1.08 14.27 -15.88
CA PHE A 193 1.22 12.86 -15.49
C PHE A 193 2.47 12.18 -16.09
N MET A 194 2.67 12.32 -17.41
CA MET A 194 3.80 11.70 -18.11
C MET A 194 5.15 12.28 -17.67
N GLU A 195 5.19 13.58 -17.40
CA GLU A 195 6.40 14.26 -16.94
C GLU A 195 6.78 13.80 -15.52
N SER A 196 5.80 13.72 -14.62
CA SER A 196 6.00 13.17 -13.27
C SER A 196 6.36 11.70 -13.31
N LEU A 197 5.77 10.90 -14.21
CA LEU A 197 6.15 9.49 -14.39
C LEU A 197 7.60 9.37 -14.85
N SER A 198 8.00 10.14 -15.86
CA SER A 198 9.39 10.16 -16.35
C SER A 198 10.37 10.56 -15.24
N ARG A 199 10.06 11.61 -14.46
CA ARG A 199 10.88 11.99 -13.31
C ARG A 199 10.95 10.87 -12.28
N SER A 200 9.82 10.28 -11.91
CA SER A 200 9.76 9.25 -10.86
C SER A 200 10.63 8.03 -11.17
N ILE A 201 10.73 7.66 -12.45
CA ILE A 201 11.62 6.60 -12.93
C ILE A 201 13.08 7.07 -12.85
N ARG A 202 13.40 8.25 -13.41
CA ARG A 202 14.77 8.78 -13.44
C ARG A 202 15.34 8.97 -12.03
N SER A 203 14.54 9.46 -11.08
CA SER A 203 14.97 9.68 -9.70
C SER A 203 15.33 8.41 -8.95
N GLN A 204 14.90 7.22 -9.41
CA GLN A 204 15.38 5.96 -8.83
C GLN A 204 16.83 5.68 -9.20
N PHE A 205 17.27 6.10 -10.38
CA PHE A 205 18.57 5.72 -10.93
C PHE A 205 19.59 6.87 -10.95
N SER A 206 19.14 8.12 -10.88
CA SER A 206 20.02 9.28 -10.93
C SER A 206 19.40 10.49 -10.22
N TYR A 207 20.23 11.29 -9.56
CA TYR A 207 19.80 12.59 -9.05
C TYR A 207 19.70 13.60 -10.20
N PRO A 208 18.76 14.56 -10.16
CA PRO A 208 18.57 15.54 -11.23
C PRO A 208 19.83 16.34 -11.60
N ASN A 209 20.73 16.57 -10.64
CA ASN A 209 21.90 17.43 -10.81
C ASN A 209 23.17 16.66 -11.24
N GLY A 210 23.10 15.34 -11.50
CA GLY A 210 24.14 14.54 -12.14
C GLY A 210 25.49 14.40 -11.42
N SER A 211 25.78 15.21 -10.39
CA SER A 211 27.04 15.23 -9.66
C SER A 211 27.16 14.15 -8.59
N GLU A 212 26.04 13.54 -8.19
CA GLU A 212 25.98 12.55 -7.12
C GLU A 212 25.88 11.11 -7.63
N LYS A 213 26.41 10.17 -6.84
CA LYS A 213 26.24 8.72 -7.10
C LYS A 213 24.75 8.36 -7.11
N SER A 214 24.40 7.37 -7.93
CA SER A 214 23.03 6.88 -8.07
C SER A 214 22.37 6.58 -6.70
N PRO A 215 21.14 7.06 -6.45
CA PRO A 215 20.40 6.75 -5.22
C PRO A 215 19.78 5.35 -5.22
N PHE A 216 19.94 4.56 -6.29
CA PHE A 216 19.20 3.31 -6.50
C PHE A 216 19.25 2.37 -5.30
N TRP A 217 20.45 1.97 -4.87
CA TRP A 217 20.64 1.04 -3.75
C TRP A 217 20.12 1.61 -2.43
N LYS A 218 20.20 2.93 -2.27
CA LYS A 218 19.71 3.64 -1.09
C LYS A 218 18.18 3.60 -1.02
N TYR A 219 17.47 3.92 -2.10
CA TYR A 219 15.99 3.89 -2.13
C TYR A 219 15.43 2.48 -2.17
N TRP A 220 15.99 1.62 -3.03
CA TRP A 220 15.62 0.22 -3.11
C TRP A 220 15.81 -0.47 -1.76
N GLY A 221 16.99 -0.33 -1.14
CA GLY A 221 17.31 -0.97 0.13
C GLY A 221 16.33 -0.55 1.23
N ALA A 222 16.08 0.76 1.37
CA ALA A 222 15.19 1.25 2.42
C ALA A 222 13.76 0.74 2.21
N SER A 223 13.27 0.71 0.98
CA SER A 223 11.95 0.15 0.69
C SER A 223 11.88 -1.34 0.95
N PHE A 224 12.91 -2.08 0.53
CA PHE A 224 13.02 -3.52 0.73
C PHE A 224 13.03 -3.91 2.22
N VAL A 225 13.80 -3.22 3.04
CA VAL A 225 13.81 -3.45 4.50
C VAL A 225 12.47 -3.09 5.13
N MET A 226 11.84 -1.99 4.70
CA MET A 226 10.51 -1.64 5.18
C MET A 226 9.46 -2.69 4.78
N PHE A 227 9.54 -3.27 3.58
CA PHE A 227 8.69 -4.41 3.17
C PHE A 227 8.90 -5.62 4.09
N ILE A 228 10.15 -5.96 4.44
CA ILE A 228 10.43 -7.05 5.38
C ILE A 228 9.81 -6.78 6.74
N ILE A 229 10.02 -5.58 7.30
CA ILE A 229 9.45 -5.18 8.59
C ILE A 229 7.93 -5.31 8.56
N MET A 230 7.26 -4.78 7.53
CA MET A 230 5.80 -4.89 7.43
C MET A 230 5.33 -6.33 7.27
N SER A 231 6.04 -7.14 6.48
CA SER A 231 5.67 -8.53 6.24
C SER A 231 5.77 -9.34 7.54
N LEU A 232 6.80 -9.11 8.35
CA LEU A 232 6.95 -9.73 9.66
C LEU A 232 5.84 -9.30 10.64
N VAL A 233 5.47 -8.03 10.67
CA VAL A 233 4.39 -7.55 11.55
C VAL A 233 3.03 -8.09 11.09
N SER A 234 2.78 -8.11 9.78
CA SER A 234 1.49 -8.55 9.22
C SER A 234 1.32 -10.07 9.34
N SER A 235 2.41 -10.84 9.21
CA SER A 235 2.37 -12.29 9.27
C SER A 235 1.95 -12.82 10.64
N VAL A 236 2.22 -12.10 11.73
CA VAL A 236 1.74 -12.43 13.08
C VAL A 236 0.22 -12.59 13.11
N PHE A 237 -0.51 -11.71 12.41
CA PHE A 237 -1.98 -11.72 12.39
C PHE A 237 -2.60 -12.78 11.49
N THR A 238 -1.80 -13.40 10.62
CA THR A 238 -2.25 -14.47 9.72
C THR A 238 -1.77 -15.84 10.19
N TYR A 239 -0.50 -15.96 10.57
CA TYR A 239 0.10 -17.23 11.00
C TYR A 239 -0.37 -17.67 12.38
N ILE A 240 -0.59 -16.78 13.34
CA ILE A 240 -1.10 -17.20 14.66
C ILE A 240 -2.46 -17.90 14.51
N PRO A 241 -3.49 -17.30 13.87
CA PRO A 241 -4.76 -17.99 13.64
C PRO A 241 -4.61 -19.27 12.83
N MET A 242 -3.71 -19.30 11.84
CA MET A 242 -3.47 -20.47 11.00
C MET A 242 -2.83 -21.63 11.78
N ILE A 243 -1.95 -21.35 12.75
CA ILE A 243 -1.38 -22.37 13.64
C ILE A 243 -2.49 -22.95 14.51
N PHE A 244 -3.33 -22.11 15.14
CA PHE A 244 -4.48 -22.60 15.90
C PHE A 244 -5.43 -23.44 15.04
N PHE A 245 -5.64 -23.04 13.79
CA PHE A 245 -6.43 -23.82 12.84
C PHE A 245 -5.85 -25.21 12.62
N TYR A 246 -4.61 -25.30 12.16
CA TYR A 246 -4.00 -26.60 11.89
C TYR A 246 -3.86 -27.45 13.14
N SER A 247 -3.56 -26.84 14.30
CA SER A 247 -3.55 -27.56 15.57
C SER A 247 -4.91 -28.18 15.89
N SER A 248 -6.02 -27.44 15.74
CA SER A 248 -7.36 -27.97 15.99
C SER A 248 -7.71 -29.13 15.06
N VAL A 249 -7.37 -29.02 13.77
CA VAL A 249 -7.59 -30.10 12.79
C VAL A 249 -6.78 -31.35 13.14
N LEU A 250 -5.56 -31.19 13.66
CA LEU A 250 -4.67 -32.29 14.02
C LEU A 250 -5.01 -32.96 15.36
N THR A 251 -5.65 -32.25 16.29
CA THR A 251 -5.97 -32.76 17.64
C THR A 251 -7.40 -33.26 17.81
N ASN A 252 -8.30 -32.95 16.87
CA ASN A 252 -9.67 -33.45 16.93
C ASN A 252 -9.71 -34.94 16.58
N THR A 253 -10.44 -35.73 17.38
CA THR A 253 -10.69 -37.14 17.10
C THR A 253 -11.41 -37.28 15.75
N PRO A 254 -11.04 -38.26 14.91
CA PRO A 254 -11.78 -38.58 13.68
C PRO A 254 -13.11 -39.26 14.01
N ASP A 255 -13.97 -38.53 14.73
CA ASP A 255 -15.36 -38.91 14.85
C ASP A 255 -15.94 -38.64 13.46
N GLY A 256 -16.66 -39.61 12.87
CA GLY A 256 -17.16 -39.54 11.48
C GLY A 256 -18.05 -38.33 11.12
N ASN A 257 -18.21 -37.39 12.05
CA ASN A 257 -18.74 -36.04 11.92
C ASN A 257 -17.61 -34.99 11.86
N PHE A 258 -16.51 -35.24 11.12
CA PHE A 258 -15.60 -34.15 10.75
C PHE A 258 -16.47 -33.04 10.16
N GLU A 259 -16.48 -31.83 10.74
CA GLU A 259 -17.15 -30.68 10.13
C GLU A 259 -16.57 -30.56 8.71
N GLN A 260 -17.38 -30.98 7.72
CA GLN A 260 -16.92 -31.20 6.34
C GLN A 260 -16.41 -29.90 5.70
N ASN A 261 -16.72 -28.76 6.31
CA ASN A 261 -16.23 -27.46 5.93
C ASN A 261 -15.63 -26.71 7.15
N PRO A 262 -14.30 -26.53 7.21
CA PRO A 262 -13.64 -25.83 8.31
C PRO A 262 -13.98 -24.33 8.41
N PHE A 263 -14.69 -23.78 7.42
CA PHE A 263 -15.20 -22.41 7.41
C PHE A 263 -16.65 -22.31 7.92
N THR A 264 -17.24 -23.43 8.32
CA THR A 264 -18.53 -23.47 9.03
C THR A 264 -18.32 -23.48 10.55
N GLY A 265 -19.36 -23.18 11.32
CA GLY A 265 -19.28 -23.15 12.79
C GLY A 265 -18.49 -21.97 13.40
N ALA A 266 -18.22 -22.08 14.71
CA ALA A 266 -17.52 -21.03 15.48
C ALA A 266 -16.08 -20.79 15.00
N PHE A 267 -15.44 -21.84 14.47
CA PHE A 267 -14.07 -21.78 13.96
C PHE A 267 -13.99 -20.94 12.68
N GLY A 268 -14.87 -21.17 11.71
CA GLY A 268 -14.94 -20.37 10.49
C GLY A 268 -15.20 -18.89 10.77
N VAL A 269 -16.10 -18.58 11.73
CA VAL A 269 -16.34 -17.20 12.17
C VAL A 269 -15.06 -16.56 12.72
N ALA A 270 -14.32 -17.26 13.59
CA ALA A 270 -13.05 -16.77 14.11
C ALA A 270 -12.02 -16.52 12.99
N PHE A 271 -11.90 -17.44 12.03
CA PHE A 271 -11.01 -17.28 10.88
C PHE A 271 -11.30 -15.99 10.09
N PHE A 272 -12.56 -15.75 9.70
CA PHE A 272 -12.93 -14.55 8.96
C PHE A 272 -12.74 -13.27 9.77
N VAL A 273 -12.99 -13.29 11.08
CA VAL A 273 -12.72 -12.15 11.96
C VAL A 273 -11.23 -11.83 12.03
N PHE A 274 -10.37 -12.83 12.28
CA PHE A 274 -8.93 -12.62 12.31
C PHE A 274 -8.37 -12.14 10.97
N TYR A 275 -8.86 -12.70 9.86
CA TYR A 275 -8.46 -12.27 8.52
C TYR A 275 -8.92 -10.83 8.24
N GLY A 276 -10.14 -10.47 8.65
CA GLY A 276 -10.63 -9.09 8.57
C GLY A 276 -9.77 -8.10 9.37
N ILE A 277 -9.34 -8.48 10.59
CA ILE A 277 -8.41 -7.68 11.40
C ILE A 277 -7.05 -7.57 10.72
N SER A 278 -6.50 -8.67 10.20
CA SER A 278 -5.23 -8.69 9.47
C SER A 278 -5.28 -7.78 8.23
N MET A 279 -6.40 -7.79 7.52
CA MET A 279 -6.65 -6.91 6.39
C MET A 279 -6.63 -5.43 6.81
N LEU A 280 -7.37 -5.06 7.87
CA LEU A 280 -7.36 -3.69 8.40
C LEU A 280 -5.95 -3.25 8.79
N LEU A 281 -5.24 -4.07 9.56
CA LEU A 281 -3.88 -3.79 9.99
C LEU A 281 -2.93 -3.60 8.80
N SER A 282 -3.10 -4.38 7.73
CA SER A 282 -2.30 -4.21 6.51
C SER A 282 -2.46 -2.81 5.90
N PHE A 283 -3.66 -2.24 5.93
CA PHE A 283 -3.89 -0.85 5.48
C PHE A 283 -3.27 0.19 6.42
N PHE A 284 -3.28 -0.03 7.74
CA PHE A 284 -2.59 0.86 8.67
C PHE A 284 -1.07 0.78 8.51
N LEU A 285 -0.53 -0.42 8.36
CA LEU A 285 0.91 -0.66 8.23
C LEU A 285 1.45 -0.15 6.89
N SER A 286 0.68 -0.23 5.80
CA SER A 286 1.11 0.28 4.49
C SER A 286 1.41 1.79 4.51
N ASN A 287 0.77 2.56 5.39
CA ASN A 287 1.10 3.97 5.59
C ASN A 287 2.57 4.18 6.00
N LEU A 288 3.18 3.22 6.70
CA LEU A 288 4.59 3.28 7.07
C LEU A 288 5.49 3.30 5.83
N LEU A 289 5.18 2.48 4.82
CA LEU A 289 5.88 2.49 3.54
C LEU A 289 5.63 3.78 2.75
N TYR A 290 4.38 4.25 2.70
CA TYR A 290 4.07 5.46 1.93
C TYR A 290 4.72 6.72 2.51
N VAL A 291 4.83 6.81 3.83
CA VAL A 291 5.60 7.87 4.49
C VAL A 291 7.09 7.71 4.21
N ASN A 292 7.62 6.49 4.27
CA ASN A 292 9.02 6.22 3.95
C ASN A 292 9.38 6.63 2.51
N ALA A 293 8.57 6.22 1.53
CA ALA A 293 8.71 6.65 0.15
C ALA A 293 8.55 8.17 -0.02
N GLY A 294 7.68 8.81 0.77
CA GLY A 294 7.56 10.26 0.81
C GLY A 294 8.85 10.95 1.24
N LEU A 295 9.49 10.45 2.31
CA LEU A 295 10.79 10.97 2.74
C LEU A 295 11.88 10.77 1.68
N MET A 296 11.87 9.64 0.97
CA MET A 296 12.75 9.42 -0.19
C MET A 296 12.46 10.38 -1.33
N TYR A 297 11.19 10.68 -1.60
CA TYR A 297 10.80 11.68 -2.61
C TYR A 297 11.38 13.06 -2.24
N TYR A 298 11.23 13.52 -1.01
CA TYR A 298 11.78 14.81 -0.58
C TYR A 298 13.31 14.84 -0.57
N ASP A 299 13.96 13.71 -0.28
CA ASP A 299 15.41 13.54 -0.46
C ASP A 299 15.83 13.67 -1.93
N SER A 300 15.02 13.16 -2.88
CA SER A 300 15.31 13.27 -4.32
C SER A 300 15.12 14.69 -4.90
N ARG A 301 14.48 15.59 -4.16
CA ARG A 301 14.26 17.01 -4.53
C ARG A 301 15.48 17.86 -4.22
N THR A 302 16.65 17.51 -4.77
CA THR A 302 17.90 18.28 -4.58
C THR A 302 17.78 19.74 -4.99
N ASP A 303 16.87 20.05 -5.93
CA ASP A 303 16.51 21.41 -6.34
C ASP A 303 15.97 22.28 -5.20
N LEU A 304 15.39 21.67 -4.17
CA LEU A 304 14.86 22.36 -2.98
C LEU A 304 15.81 22.31 -1.79
N HIS A 305 16.82 21.42 -1.79
CA HIS A 305 17.85 21.39 -0.74
C HIS A 305 18.71 22.65 -0.82
N GLN A 306 19.14 23.01 -2.03
CA GLN A 306 19.95 24.22 -2.26
C GLN A 306 19.24 25.50 -1.80
N LYS A 307 17.92 25.59 -1.96
CA LYS A 307 17.16 26.76 -1.51
C LYS A 307 17.14 26.85 0.01
N VAL A 308 16.92 25.73 0.70
CA VAL A 308 16.92 25.69 2.17
C VAL A 308 18.32 25.98 2.73
N GLU A 309 19.38 25.43 2.11
CA GLU A 309 20.77 25.73 2.51
C GLU A 309 21.10 27.22 2.32
N LEU A 310 20.66 27.84 1.23
CA LEU A 310 20.86 29.28 1.00
C LEU A 310 20.07 30.13 1.99
N GLU A 311 18.80 29.79 2.26
CA GLU A 311 17.99 30.48 3.28
C GLU A 311 18.62 30.36 4.68
N GLU A 312 19.17 29.20 5.04
CA GLU A 312 19.91 29.04 6.30
C GLU A 312 21.16 29.92 6.33
N ILE A 313 21.96 29.96 5.26
CA ILE A 313 23.16 30.81 5.17
C ILE A 313 22.81 32.29 5.33
N ASP A 314 21.74 32.77 4.70
CA ASP A 314 21.31 34.16 4.79
C ASP A 314 20.87 34.55 6.22
N THR A 315 20.41 33.59 7.02
CA THR A 315 20.03 33.84 8.42
C THR A 315 21.20 33.88 9.41
N ILE A 316 22.39 33.37 9.03
CA ILE A 316 23.56 33.33 9.91
C ILE A 316 24.08 34.74 10.25
N GLY A 317 23.81 35.76 9.42
CA GLY A 317 24.20 37.15 9.65
C GLY A 317 23.14 38.07 10.27
N ILE A 318 21.94 37.57 10.58
CA ILE A 318 20.82 38.39 11.08
C ILE A 318 20.71 38.34 12.62
N ASN A 319 21.36 37.36 13.26
CA ASN A 319 21.34 37.16 14.72
C ASN A 319 22.67 37.55 15.41
N GLU A 320 23.50 38.37 14.78
CA GLU A 320 24.68 39.01 15.40
C GLU A 320 24.41 40.47 15.80
#